data_AF-A0A976CNW3-F1
#
_entry.id   AF-A0A976CNW3-F1
#
_cell.length_a   1.000
_cell.length_b   1.000
_cell.length_c   1.000
_cell.angle_alpha   90.00
_cell.angle_beta   90.00
_cell.angle_gamma   90.00
#
_symmetry.space_group_name_H-M   'P 1'
#
loop_
_entity.id
_entity.type
_entity.pdbx_description
1 polymer ?
#
loop_
_entity_poly.entity_id
_entity_poly.type
_entity_poly.pdbx_seq_one_letter_code
_entity_poly.pdbx_strand_id
1 'polypeptide(L)'
;MAPTNQQFTQAAHQWDLETLYTDLASAKGKRLTPVEKLHLRGLLCGYSPGEMAEKLGKDAKGVESDLCASIYKYVKGLIGKCNEKIGNWRNIAEWLEDAGYKTKSPAKFPIQEGLSENSKVNVTNIICDNNQITIDVFLQITVPLPAKLSIQNLDIDDNIVN
;
A
#
# COMPACT_ATOMS: atom_id res chain seq x y z
N MET A 1 -20.71 -25.21 -14.31
CA MET A 1 -20.10 -24.69 -13.07
C MET A 1 -18.88 -23.87 -13.46
N ALA A 2 -18.90 -22.55 -13.23
CA ALA A 2 -17.79 -21.68 -13.60
C ALA A 2 -16.58 -21.92 -12.68
N PRO A 3 -15.33 -21.85 -13.19
CA PRO A 3 -14.15 -22.01 -12.35
C PRO A 3 -14.09 -20.86 -11.34
N THR A 4 -14.35 -21.18 -10.08
CA THR A 4 -14.36 -20.24 -8.95
C THR A 4 -13.04 -19.46 -8.80
N ASN A 5 -11.95 -19.93 -9.40
CA ASN A 5 -10.63 -19.31 -9.37
C ASN A 5 -10.52 -17.98 -10.16
N GLN A 6 -11.53 -17.65 -10.98
CA GLN A 6 -11.58 -16.41 -11.77
C GLN A 6 -12.45 -15.29 -11.18
N GLN A 7 -13.05 -15.46 -10.01
CA GLN A 7 -13.79 -14.35 -9.38
C GLN A 7 -12.84 -13.38 -8.65
N PHE A 8 -13.26 -12.12 -8.57
CA PHE A 8 -12.55 -11.05 -7.86
C PHE A 8 -11.14 -10.75 -8.41
N THR A 9 -10.93 -10.93 -9.72
CA THR A 9 -9.65 -10.64 -10.38
C THR A 9 -9.26 -9.17 -10.29
N GLN A 10 -10.22 -8.26 -10.05
CA GLN A 10 -9.96 -6.84 -9.88
C GLN A 10 -8.97 -6.54 -8.75
N ALA A 11 -8.92 -7.39 -7.71
CA ALA A 11 -7.97 -7.24 -6.62
C ALA A 11 -6.51 -7.24 -7.10
N ALA A 12 -6.19 -8.01 -8.15
CA ALA A 12 -4.83 -8.10 -8.68
C ALA A 12 -4.32 -6.78 -9.29
N HIS A 13 -5.22 -5.86 -9.65
CA HIS A 13 -4.83 -4.55 -10.19
C HIS A 13 -4.52 -3.51 -9.12
N GLN A 14 -5.05 -3.68 -7.91
CA GLN A 14 -4.99 -2.71 -6.82
C GLN A 14 -4.17 -3.19 -5.62
N TRP A 15 -3.82 -4.48 -5.60
CA TRP A 15 -3.11 -5.11 -4.50
C TRP A 15 -1.95 -5.96 -5.02
N ASP A 16 -0.85 -5.97 -4.28
CA ASP A 16 0.24 -6.92 -4.48
C ASP A 16 -0.16 -8.28 -3.89
N LEU A 17 -0.90 -9.05 -4.67
CA LEU A 17 -1.38 -10.37 -4.27
C LEU A 17 -0.25 -11.38 -4.07
N GLU A 18 0.88 -11.23 -4.77
CA GLU A 18 1.99 -12.18 -4.67
C GLU A 18 2.67 -12.07 -3.30
N THR A 19 3.01 -10.84 -2.90
CA THR A 19 3.57 -10.55 -1.58
C THR A 19 2.56 -10.90 -0.48
N LEU A 20 1.29 -10.51 -0.63
CA LEU A 20 0.23 -10.87 0.32
C LEU A 20 0.09 -12.37 0.55
N TYR A 21 0.09 -13.17 -0.52
CA TYR A 21 -0.03 -14.62 -0.38
C TYR A 21 1.19 -15.25 0.26
N THR A 22 2.37 -14.71 0.00
CA THR A 22 3.62 -15.18 0.59
C THR A 22 3.67 -14.88 2.08
N ASP A 23 3.33 -13.65 2.45
CA ASP A 23 3.37 -13.19 3.84
C ASP A 23 2.27 -13.84 4.69
N LEU A 24 1.05 -13.96 4.14
CA LEU A 24 -0.01 -14.69 4.83
C LEU A 24 0.31 -16.18 4.94
N ALA A 25 1.02 -16.78 3.97
CA ALA A 25 1.45 -18.18 4.07
C ALA A 25 2.51 -18.36 5.16
N SER A 26 3.41 -17.39 5.31
CA SER A 26 4.38 -17.33 6.40
C SER A 26 3.69 -17.18 7.76
N ALA A 27 2.72 -16.27 7.88
CA ALA A 27 1.93 -16.08 9.10
C ALA A 27 1.07 -17.30 9.48
N LYS A 28 0.53 -18.00 8.47
CA LYS A 28 -0.21 -19.26 8.65
C LYS A 28 0.73 -20.45 8.94
N GLY A 29 2.00 -20.38 8.55
CA GLY A 29 2.97 -21.48 8.55
C GLY A 29 2.72 -22.54 7.47
N LYS A 30 1.79 -22.29 6.53
CA LYS A 30 1.41 -23.20 5.42
C LYS A 30 0.93 -22.39 4.22
N ARG A 31 0.96 -23.00 3.03
CA ARG A 31 0.42 -22.40 1.80
C ARG A 31 -1.08 -22.08 1.94
N LEU A 32 -1.49 -20.92 1.43
CA LEU A 32 -2.91 -20.57 1.34
C LEU A 32 -3.64 -21.50 0.37
N THR A 33 -4.81 -21.96 0.78
CA THR A 33 -5.71 -22.75 -0.06
C THR A 33 -6.33 -21.87 -1.14
N PRO A 34 -6.81 -22.45 -2.26
CA PRO A 34 -7.49 -21.70 -3.31
C PRO A 34 -8.71 -20.91 -2.78
N VAL A 35 -9.42 -21.46 -1.79
CA VAL A 35 -10.60 -20.83 -1.18
C VAL A 35 -10.20 -19.61 -0.36
N GLU A 36 -9.13 -19.70 0.43
CA GLU A 36 -8.61 -18.56 1.19
C GLU A 36 -8.15 -17.43 0.27
N LYS A 37 -7.43 -17.76 -0.80
CA LYS A 37 -7.01 -16.78 -1.81
C LYS A 37 -8.21 -16.08 -2.46
N LEU A 38 -9.26 -16.83 -2.74
CA LEU A 38 -10.50 -16.32 -3.32
C LEU A 38 -11.23 -15.38 -2.36
N HIS A 39 -11.37 -15.79 -1.09
CA HIS A 39 -12.02 -14.99 -0.07
C HIS A 39 -11.23 -13.71 0.23
N LEU A 40 -9.89 -13.78 0.27
CA LEU A 40 -9.04 -12.61 0.39
C LEU A 40 -9.29 -11.62 -0.77
N ARG A 41 -9.29 -12.09 -2.03
CA ARG A 41 -9.56 -11.22 -3.19
C ARG A 41 -10.93 -10.55 -3.09
N GLY A 42 -11.95 -11.26 -2.60
CA GLY A 42 -13.28 -10.71 -2.36
C GLY A 42 -13.25 -9.53 -1.39
N LEU A 43 -12.59 -9.70 -0.24
CA LEU A 43 -12.42 -8.64 0.76
C LEU A 43 -11.63 -7.44 0.21
N LEU A 44 -10.54 -7.70 -0.51
CA LEU A 44 -9.69 -6.66 -1.11
C LEU A 44 -10.40 -5.86 -2.22
N CYS A 45 -11.37 -6.47 -2.90
CA CYS A 45 -12.26 -5.78 -3.84
C CYS A 45 -13.37 -4.96 -3.16
N GLY A 46 -13.48 -5.01 -1.82
CA GLY A 46 -14.52 -4.30 -1.09
C GLY A 46 -15.86 -5.02 -1.02
N TYR A 47 -15.91 -6.34 -1.24
CA TYR A 47 -17.15 -7.11 -1.04
C TYR A 47 -17.29 -7.55 0.41
N SER A 48 -18.50 -7.42 0.94
CA SER A 48 -18.87 -7.98 2.23
C SER A 48 -18.98 -9.51 2.18
N PRO A 49 -18.90 -10.22 3.33
CA PRO A 49 -19.09 -11.66 3.39
C PRO A 49 -20.41 -12.14 2.76
N GLY A 50 -21.49 -11.35 2.91
CA GLY A 50 -22.79 -11.62 2.28
C GLY A 50 -22.75 -11.54 0.76
N GLU A 51 -22.21 -10.45 0.21
CA GLU A 51 -22.08 -10.27 -1.25
C GLU A 51 -21.15 -11.32 -1.87
N MET A 52 -20.08 -11.70 -1.15
CA MET A 52 -19.21 -12.80 -1.56
C MET A 52 -19.96 -14.13 -1.58
N ALA A 53 -20.79 -14.41 -0.56
CA ALA A 53 -21.57 -15.63 -0.49
C ALA A 53 -22.58 -15.73 -1.63
N GLU A 54 -23.28 -14.63 -1.95
CA GLU A 54 -24.18 -14.58 -3.11
C GLU A 54 -23.44 -14.87 -4.43
N LYS A 55 -22.29 -14.24 -4.67
CA LYS A 55 -21.47 -14.48 -5.88
C LYS A 55 -20.89 -15.89 -5.96
N LEU A 56 -20.60 -16.50 -4.82
CA LEU A 56 -20.05 -17.85 -4.73
C LEU A 56 -21.14 -18.93 -4.68
N GLY A 57 -22.42 -18.55 -4.57
CA GLY A 57 -23.53 -19.48 -4.37
C GLY A 57 -23.42 -20.26 -3.05
N LYS A 58 -22.89 -19.61 -2.01
CA LYS A 58 -22.67 -20.18 -0.66
C LYS A 58 -23.55 -19.49 0.38
N ASP A 59 -23.64 -20.11 1.55
CA ASP A 59 -24.28 -19.49 2.71
C ASP A 59 -23.39 -18.38 3.31
N ALA A 60 -23.99 -17.23 3.61
CA ALA A 60 -23.30 -16.06 4.14
C ALA A 60 -22.64 -16.31 5.51
N LYS A 61 -23.29 -17.07 6.41
CA LYS A 61 -22.71 -17.41 7.71
C LYS A 61 -21.53 -18.37 7.56
N GLY A 62 -21.59 -19.25 6.56
CA GLY A 62 -20.48 -20.13 6.19
C GLY A 62 -19.24 -19.34 5.76
N VAL A 63 -19.42 -18.36 4.87
CA VAL A 63 -18.32 -17.49 4.40
C VAL A 63 -17.76 -16.63 5.53
N GLU A 64 -18.62 -16.05 6.37
CA GLU A 64 -18.19 -15.23 7.52
C GLU A 64 -17.39 -16.05 8.54
N SER A 65 -17.87 -17.26 8.86
CA SER A 65 -17.18 -18.16 9.78
C SER A 65 -15.81 -18.58 9.25
N ASP A 66 -15.72 -18.89 7.95
CA ASP A 66 -14.46 -19.25 7.28
C ASP A 66 -13.47 -18.07 7.30
N LEU A 67 -13.94 -16.85 6.99
CA LEU A 67 -13.13 -15.64 7.05
C LEU A 67 -12.57 -15.38 8.46
N CYS A 68 -13.41 -15.55 9.49
CA CYS A 68 -13.01 -15.37 10.88
C CYS A 68 -11.96 -16.40 11.31
N ALA A 69 -12.12 -17.66 10.91
CA ALA A 69 -11.19 -18.74 11.24
C ALA A 69 -9.87 -18.70 10.45
N SER A 70 -9.88 -18.12 9.25
CA SER A 70 -8.74 -18.09 8.32
C SER A 70 -8.15 -16.68 8.16
N ILE A 71 -8.64 -15.90 7.19
CA ILE A 71 -8.07 -14.63 6.75
C ILE A 71 -7.89 -13.65 7.90
N TYR A 72 -8.91 -13.48 8.74
CA TYR A 72 -8.85 -12.55 9.86
C TYR A 72 -7.77 -12.93 10.87
N LYS A 73 -7.61 -14.22 11.14
CA LYS A 73 -6.57 -14.72 12.03
C LYS A 73 -5.17 -14.51 11.44
N TYR A 74 -4.99 -14.75 10.15
CA TYR A 74 -3.69 -14.63 9.48
C TYR A 74 -3.25 -13.16 9.36
N VAL A 75 -4.17 -12.27 8.97
CA VAL A 75 -3.89 -10.83 8.87
C VAL A 75 -3.55 -10.25 10.25
N LYS A 76 -4.24 -10.67 11.32
CA LYS A 76 -3.87 -10.26 12.69
C LYS A 76 -2.46 -10.69 13.08
N GLY A 77 -2.08 -11.92 12.74
CA GLY A 77 -0.73 -12.43 12.99
C GLY A 77 0.33 -11.66 12.20
N LEU A 78 0.01 -11.31 10.95
CA LEU A 78 0.90 -10.57 10.06
C LEU A 78 1.16 -9.14 10.55
N ILE A 79 0.12 -8.44 11.01
CA ILE A 79 0.18 -7.01 11.41
C ILE A 79 0.50 -6.86 12.91
N GLY A 80 0.65 -7.96 13.64
CA GLY A 80 0.89 -7.94 15.09
C GLY A 80 -0.31 -7.47 15.92
N LYS A 81 -1.50 -7.37 15.33
CA LYS A 81 -2.75 -6.92 15.97
C LYS A 81 -3.56 -8.07 16.57
N CYS A 82 -2.89 -9.01 17.23
CA CYS A 82 -3.52 -10.23 17.76
C CYS A 82 -4.65 -9.95 18.76
N ASN A 83 -4.56 -8.86 19.53
CA ASN A 83 -5.55 -8.46 20.54
C ASN A 83 -6.67 -7.55 20.01
N GLU A 84 -6.57 -7.03 18.78
CA GLU A 84 -7.56 -6.09 18.25
C GLU A 84 -8.79 -6.86 17.73
N LYS A 85 -10.00 -6.48 18.15
CA LYS A 85 -11.22 -7.07 17.58
C LYS A 85 -11.45 -6.48 16.19
N ILE A 86 -11.62 -7.34 15.19
CA ILE A 86 -12.09 -6.93 13.87
C ILE A 86 -13.59 -6.68 14.01
N GLY A 87 -13.96 -5.41 14.21
CA GLY A 87 -15.36 -4.99 14.30
C GLY A 87 -16.03 -4.88 12.92
N ASN A 88 -15.24 -4.70 11.85
CA ASN A 88 -15.73 -4.58 10.49
C ASN A 88 -14.76 -5.26 9.53
N TRP A 89 -15.28 -5.99 8.56
CA TRP A 89 -14.49 -6.67 7.52
C TRP A 89 -13.64 -5.68 6.70
N ARG A 90 -14.08 -4.41 6.58
CA ARG A 90 -13.32 -3.35 5.92
C ARG A 90 -11.97 -3.06 6.56
N ASN A 91 -11.86 -3.27 7.88
CA ASN A 91 -10.61 -3.05 8.61
C ASN A 91 -9.49 -3.94 8.05
N ILE A 92 -9.80 -5.11 7.49
CA ILE A 92 -8.78 -5.97 6.87
C ILE A 92 -8.12 -5.27 5.68
N ALA A 93 -8.93 -4.68 4.79
CA ALA A 93 -8.40 -3.96 3.65
C ALA A 93 -7.60 -2.74 4.12
N GLU A 94 -8.13 -1.97 5.07
CA GLU A 94 -7.42 -0.79 5.63
C GLU A 94 -6.08 -1.17 6.26
N TRP A 95 -6.02 -2.24 7.07
CA TRP A 95 -4.77 -2.65 7.69
C TRP A 95 -3.74 -3.17 6.68
N LEU A 96 -4.18 -3.87 5.64
CA LEU A 96 -3.28 -4.32 4.57
C LEU A 96 -2.81 -3.14 3.70
N GLU A 97 -3.64 -2.10 3.53
CA GLU A 97 -3.24 -0.85 2.87
C GLU A 97 -2.17 -0.12 3.70
N ASP A 98 -2.39 0.03 5.01
CA ASP A 98 -1.44 0.65 5.93
C ASP A 98 -0.10 -0.10 6.00
N ALA A 99 -0.15 -1.43 5.93
CA ALA A 99 1.04 -2.29 5.82
C ALA A 99 1.74 -2.20 4.44
N GLY A 100 1.20 -1.45 3.48
CA GLY A 100 1.83 -1.17 2.19
C GLY A 100 1.55 -2.20 1.10
N TYR A 101 0.61 -3.12 1.29
CA TYR A 101 0.28 -4.15 0.29
C TYR A 101 -0.61 -3.67 -0.84
N LYS A 102 -1.27 -2.52 -0.66
CA LYS A 102 -2.01 -1.91 -1.75
C LYS A 102 -0.98 -1.44 -2.76
N THR A 103 -1.03 -1.99 -3.97
CA THR A 103 -0.19 -1.46 -5.04
C THR A 103 -0.64 -0.01 -5.18
N LYS A 104 0.26 0.91 -4.82
CA LYS A 104 0.12 2.29 -5.23
C LYS A 104 -0.03 2.17 -6.72
N SER A 105 -1.24 2.40 -7.25
CA SER A 105 -1.43 2.67 -8.67
C SER A 105 -0.23 3.52 -9.02
N PRO A 106 0.62 3.14 -10.00
CA PRO A 106 1.82 3.91 -10.29
C PRO A 106 1.29 5.31 -10.34
N ALA A 107 1.65 6.11 -9.33
CA ALA A 107 1.24 7.48 -9.38
C ALA A 107 1.92 7.83 -10.69
N LYS A 108 1.10 8.10 -11.71
CA LYS A 108 1.37 9.28 -12.47
C LYS A 108 1.40 10.34 -11.38
N PHE A 109 2.55 10.44 -10.69
CA PHE A 109 3.12 11.71 -10.37
C PHE A 109 2.81 12.46 -11.64
N PRO A 110 1.99 13.52 -11.57
CA PRO A 110 2.19 14.54 -12.56
C PRO A 110 3.64 14.97 -12.33
N ILE A 111 4.59 14.26 -12.93
CA ILE A 111 5.62 14.91 -13.72
C ILE A 111 4.83 15.55 -14.88
N GLN A 112 3.93 16.48 -14.54
CA GLN A 112 3.56 17.57 -15.41
C GLN A 112 4.88 18.30 -15.54
N GLU A 113 5.69 17.91 -16.54
CA GLU A 113 6.58 18.80 -17.29
C GLU A 113 7.35 19.84 -16.46
N GLY A 114 7.72 19.49 -15.22
CA GLY A 114 8.30 20.41 -14.24
C GLY A 114 9.81 20.27 -14.15
N LEU A 115 10.36 19.18 -14.69
CA LEU A 115 11.77 19.12 -15.03
C LEU A 115 11.89 19.74 -16.42
N SER A 116 12.10 21.05 -16.45
CA SER A 116 12.62 21.73 -17.64
C SER A 116 13.81 20.91 -18.17
N GLU A 117 13.97 20.83 -19.48
CA GLU A 117 15.12 20.26 -20.20
C GLU A 117 16.51 20.70 -19.66
N ASN A 118 16.53 21.73 -18.82
CA ASN A 118 17.69 22.26 -18.11
C ASN A 118 17.95 21.64 -16.72
N SER A 119 17.08 20.76 -16.22
CA SER A 119 17.27 20.08 -14.95
C SER A 119 18.39 19.05 -15.11
N LYS A 120 19.59 19.38 -14.63
CA LYS A 120 20.79 18.56 -14.77
C LYS A 120 21.13 17.93 -13.43
N VAL A 121 21.41 16.64 -13.46
CA VAL A 121 22.04 15.91 -12.35
C VAL A 121 23.47 15.64 -12.75
N ASN A 122 24.42 16.16 -11.99
CA ASN A 122 25.83 15.84 -12.18
C ASN A 122 26.29 14.98 -11.01
N VAL A 123 26.65 13.73 -11.31
CA VAL A 123 27.33 12.88 -10.34
C VAL A 123 28.82 13.15 -10.50
N THR A 124 29.40 13.78 -9.49
CA THR A 124 30.79 14.26 -9.55
C THR A 124 31.76 13.16 -9.17
N ASN A 125 31.35 12.28 -8.25
CA ASN A 125 32.18 11.19 -7.78
C ASN A 125 31.32 10.06 -7.22
N ILE A 126 31.79 8.84 -7.41
CA ILE A 126 31.23 7.63 -6.80
C ILE A 126 32.41 6.88 -6.20
N ILE A 127 32.45 6.82 -4.87
CA ILE A 127 33.49 6.12 -4.12
C ILE A 127 32.86 4.89 -3.49
N CYS A 128 33.47 3.73 -3.69
CA CYS A 128 33.07 2.48 -3.07
C CYS A 128 34.26 1.94 -2.25
N ASP A 129 34.27 2.20 -0.95
CA ASP A 129 35.34 1.78 -0.04
C ASP A 129 34.77 1.25 1.27
N ASN A 130 35.43 0.25 1.87
CA ASN A 130 35.10 -0.32 3.18
C ASN A 130 33.59 -0.58 3.40
N ASN A 131 32.96 -1.26 2.43
CA ASN A 131 31.55 -1.64 2.49
C ASN A 131 30.56 -0.45 2.51
N GLN A 132 31.02 0.75 2.16
CA GLN A 132 30.22 1.96 2.02
C GLN A 132 30.32 2.52 0.60
N ILE A 133 29.21 3.08 0.13
CA ILE A 133 29.13 3.76 -1.15
C ILE A 133 28.85 5.22 -0.84
N THR A 134 29.78 6.10 -1.21
CA THR A 134 29.65 7.55 -1.11
C THR A 134 29.42 8.10 -2.50
N ILE A 135 28.33 8.86 -2.68
CA ILE A 135 27.96 9.45 -3.97
C ILE A 135 27.88 10.96 -3.80
N ASP A 136 28.78 11.68 -4.46
CA ASP A 136 28.79 13.14 -4.47
C ASP A 136 27.93 13.66 -5.63
N VAL A 137 26.75 14.18 -5.31
CA VAL A 137 25.76 14.62 -6.30
C VAL A 137 25.56 16.13 -6.24
N PHE A 138 25.68 16.79 -7.39
CA PHE A 138 25.21 18.15 -7.58
C PHE A 138 23.87 18.13 -8.34
N LEU A 139 22.83 18.64 -7.69
CA LEU A 139 21.46 18.65 -8.21
C LEU A 139 20.99 20.09 -8.41
N GLN A 140 20.67 20.44 -9.66
CA GLN A 140 20.05 21.71 -10.00
C GLN A 140 18.64 21.48 -10.52
N ILE A 141 17.65 21.98 -9.78
CA ILE A 141 16.23 21.89 -10.16
C ILE A 141 15.72 23.31 -10.45
N THR A 142 15.08 23.47 -11.60
CA THR A 142 14.36 24.69 -11.95
C THR A 142 12.87 24.40 -11.93
N VAL A 143 12.16 24.97 -10.95
CA VAL A 143 10.70 24.86 -10.86
C VAL A 143 10.03 26.17 -11.28
N PRO A 144 8.88 26.12 -11.98
CA PRO A 144 8.12 27.31 -12.29
C PRO A 144 7.57 27.93 -11.01
N LEU A 145 7.90 29.20 -10.75
CA LEU A 145 7.37 29.94 -9.60
C LEU A 145 5.93 30.39 -9.90
N PRO A 146 4.93 29.99 -9.10
CA PRO A 146 3.58 30.53 -9.25
C PRO A 146 3.60 32.03 -8.92
N ALA A 147 3.00 32.86 -9.78
CA ALA A 147 3.04 34.33 -9.72
C ALA A 147 2.35 34.98 -8.49
N LYS A 148 2.06 34.22 -7.43
CA LYS A 148 1.47 34.74 -6.20
C LYS A 148 2.11 34.11 -4.97
N LEU A 149 3.40 34.38 -4.77
CA LEU A 149 3.98 34.35 -3.44
C LEU A 149 3.96 35.77 -2.87
N SER A 150 2.85 36.11 -2.20
CA SER A 150 2.91 37.19 -1.22
C SER A 150 3.73 36.67 -0.05
N ILE A 151 5.04 36.93 -0.11
CA ILE A 151 5.92 36.82 1.06
C ILE A 151 5.35 37.81 2.08
N GLN A 152 4.67 37.29 3.10
CA GLN A 152 4.46 38.06 4.32
C GLN A 152 5.85 38.15 4.94
N ASN A 153 6.43 39.35 4.89
CA ASN A 153 7.67 39.66 5.57
C ASN A 153 7.51 39.22 7.03
N LEU A 154 8.34 38.27 7.46
CA LEU A 154 8.54 38.05 8.88
C LEU A 154 9.36 39.25 9.34
N ASP A 155 8.69 40.24 9.93
CA ASP A 155 9.33 41.33 10.66
C ASP A 155 10.11 40.67 11.81
N ILE A 156 11.43 40.55 11.63
CA ILE A 156 12.32 40.19 12.73
C ILE A 156 12.43 41.49 13.55
N ASP A 157 11.64 41.56 14.60
CA ASP A 157 11.68 42.64 15.58
C ASP A 157 13.07 42.65 16.24
N ASP A 158 13.90 43.56 15.76
CA ASP A 158 15.24 43.86 16.29
C ASP A 158 15.05 44.75 17.53
N ASN A 159 14.63 44.15 18.65
CA ASN A 159 14.64 44.83 19.94
C ASN A 159 14.58 43.84 21.12
N ILE A 160 15.75 43.40 21.59
CA ILE A 160 16.11 43.59 23.00
C ILE A 160 17.59 43.97 23.06
N VAL A 161 17.82 45.28 23.23
CA VAL A 161 19.07 45.92 23.62
C VAL A 161 19.26 45.79 25.14
N ASN A 162 20.53 45.59 25.52
CA ASN A 162 21.18 45.79 26.84
C ASN A 162 20.87 44.84 28.00
#